data_AF-A0A2V9RBJ2-F1
#
_entry.id   AF-A0A2V9RBJ2-F1
#
_cell.length_a   1.000
_cell.length_b   1.000
_cell.length_c   1.000
_cell.angle_alpha   90.00
_cell.angle_beta   90.00
_cell.angle_gamma   90.00
#
_symmetry.space_group_name_H-M   'P 1'
#
loop_
_entity.id
_entity.type
_entity.pdbx_description
1 polymer ?
#
loop_
_entity_poly.entity_id
_entity_poly.type
_entity_poly.pdbx_seq_one_letter_code
_entity_poly.pdbx_strand_id
1 'polypeptide(L)'
;MPMNTDLPSSYTRKDVLVTAIWWGLFCGLGDGLVQRFRQSLVWQDQIRAALVINVLLFAALAGVIIIVNWRSVVTRGQMVRITLAFAFLAFQTCLPTLLPKFIFHAHLLTSLVAASIAAGLLYLYGRRFIRFFLWSLPLLTILALWCIFIMPFQRNRSETRALSQLPVSQPGAHNVLLIVVDTLRADHLSVYGYARPTSPNLERLAGNGLLFKNAVSASSWTLPSHGSILTGLYPHHHGAQAEDNLGTGFRTLGEALAADGYRTAAFSANETFSRRRGFGRGFIHFEDDF
;
A
#
# COMPACT_ATOMS: atom_id res chain seq x y z
N MET A 1 25.31 -33.32 -34.10
CA MET A 1 25.22 -33.43 -32.62
C MET A 1 23.87 -34.06 -32.32
N PRO A 2 23.79 -35.27 -31.74
CA PRO A 2 22.50 -35.88 -31.49
C PRO A 2 21.78 -35.08 -30.40
N MET A 3 20.59 -34.59 -30.74
CA MET A 3 19.65 -33.95 -29.84
C MET A 3 19.22 -35.02 -28.83
N ASN A 4 19.64 -34.89 -27.58
CA ASN A 4 19.32 -35.87 -26.54
C ASN A 4 17.79 -35.91 -26.34
N THR A 5 17.15 -36.93 -26.91
CA THR A 5 15.70 -37.19 -26.85
C THR A 5 15.34 -37.96 -25.57
N ASP A 6 15.68 -37.40 -24.41
CA ASP A 6 15.11 -37.83 -23.15
C ASP A 6 13.67 -37.28 -23.04
N LEU A 7 12.69 -38.04 -23.54
CA LEU A 7 11.26 -37.86 -23.24
C LEU A 7 10.95 -38.38 -21.82
N PRO A 8 9.93 -37.80 -21.16
CA PRO A 8 10.00 -36.64 -20.29
C PRO A 8 10.26 -37.01 -18.82
N SER A 9 11.11 -36.25 -18.12
CA SER A 9 11.07 -36.24 -16.65
C SER A 9 9.69 -35.72 -16.21
N SER A 10 8.81 -36.62 -15.82
CA SER A 10 7.45 -36.27 -15.43
C SER A 10 7.47 -35.30 -14.24
N TYR A 11 6.56 -34.33 -14.23
CA TYR A 11 6.47 -33.34 -13.17
C TYR A 11 5.54 -33.81 -12.07
N THR A 12 5.92 -33.53 -10.85
CA THR A 12 5.22 -33.92 -9.64
C THR A 12 4.27 -32.82 -9.18
N ARG A 13 3.36 -33.14 -8.27
CA ARG A 13 2.49 -32.15 -7.60
C ARG A 13 3.31 -31.12 -6.82
N LYS A 14 4.47 -31.52 -6.30
CA LYS A 14 5.43 -30.62 -5.64
C LYS A 14 5.94 -29.56 -6.61
N ASP A 15 6.18 -29.91 -7.87
CA ASP A 15 6.62 -28.95 -8.89
C ASP A 15 5.55 -27.90 -9.20
N VAL A 16 4.27 -28.31 -9.22
CA VAL A 16 3.12 -27.38 -9.36
C VAL A 16 3.06 -26.43 -8.17
N LEU A 17 3.14 -26.96 -6.94
CA LEU A 17 3.08 -26.16 -5.73
C LEU A 17 4.25 -25.18 -5.61
N VAL A 18 5.47 -25.62 -5.90
CA VAL A 18 6.66 -24.76 -5.91
C VAL A 18 6.52 -23.65 -6.94
N THR A 19 6.05 -23.98 -8.14
CA THR A 19 5.82 -22.98 -9.19
C THR A 19 4.80 -21.93 -8.72
N ALA A 20 3.72 -22.36 -8.08
CA ALA A 20 2.68 -21.46 -7.56
C ALA A 20 3.20 -20.53 -6.45
N ILE A 21 3.85 -21.09 -5.42
CA ILE A 21 4.39 -20.31 -4.31
C ILE A 21 5.45 -19.33 -4.83
N TRP A 22 6.31 -19.76 -5.75
CA TRP A 22 7.32 -18.89 -6.35
C TRP A 22 6.70 -17.69 -7.06
N TRP A 23 5.67 -17.91 -7.91
CA TRP A 23 4.97 -16.82 -8.59
C TRP A 23 4.20 -15.92 -7.62
N GLY A 24 3.58 -16.48 -6.58
CA GLY A 24 2.90 -15.70 -5.53
C GLY A 24 3.86 -14.78 -4.77
N LEU A 25 5.03 -15.29 -4.38
CA LEU A 25 6.07 -14.50 -3.71
C LEU A 25 6.69 -13.46 -4.64
N PHE A 26 7.03 -13.85 -5.87
CA PHE A 26 7.58 -12.93 -6.88
C PHE A 26 6.63 -11.77 -7.15
N CYS A 27 5.34 -12.08 -7.31
CA CYS A 27 4.30 -11.08 -7.51
C CYS A 27 4.15 -10.16 -6.30
N GLY A 28 3.99 -10.71 -5.09
CA GLY A 28 3.80 -9.90 -3.88
C GLY A 28 4.99 -8.98 -3.57
N LEU A 29 6.22 -9.46 -3.78
CA LEU A 29 7.43 -8.63 -3.65
C LEU A 29 7.51 -7.58 -4.76
N GLY A 30 7.18 -7.96 -6.00
CA GLY A 30 7.15 -7.06 -7.15
C GLY A 30 6.21 -5.89 -6.92
N ASP A 31 4.95 -6.15 -6.54
CA ASP A 31 3.93 -5.13 -6.27
C ASP A 31 4.44 -4.11 -5.24
N GLY A 32 5.01 -4.60 -4.12
CA GLY A 32 5.55 -3.74 -3.08
C GLY A 32 6.75 -2.90 -3.51
N LEU A 33 7.66 -3.46 -4.31
CA LEU A 33 8.82 -2.73 -4.84
C LEU A 33 8.37 -1.62 -5.77
N VAL A 34 7.41 -1.89 -6.66
CA VAL A 34 6.87 -0.89 -7.58
C VAL A 34 6.23 0.26 -6.80
N GLN A 35 5.45 -0.05 -5.77
CA GLN A 35 4.83 0.97 -4.92
C GLN A 35 5.87 1.80 -4.17
N ARG A 36 6.95 1.17 -3.70
CA ARG A 36 8.09 1.89 -3.13
C ARG A 36 8.74 2.86 -4.13
N PHE A 37 8.95 2.42 -5.38
CA PHE A 37 9.52 3.27 -6.44
C PHE A 37 8.61 4.44 -6.79
N ARG A 38 7.29 4.24 -6.75
CA ARG A 38 6.30 5.31 -6.93
C ARG A 38 6.15 6.22 -5.72
N GLN A 39 6.99 6.05 -4.69
CA GLN A 39 6.90 6.78 -3.42
C GLN A 39 5.48 6.72 -2.83
N SER A 40 4.81 5.57 -3.04
CA SER A 40 3.53 5.29 -2.41
C SER A 40 3.74 5.20 -0.91
N LEU A 41 2.89 5.87 -0.14
CA LEU A 41 3.06 6.00 1.32
C LEU A 41 2.76 4.69 2.05
N VAL A 42 1.75 3.99 1.55
CA VAL A 42 1.27 2.65 1.89
C VAL A 42 2.20 1.49 1.49
N TRP A 43 3.36 1.72 0.86
CA TRP A 43 4.10 0.63 0.19
C TRP A 43 4.48 -0.53 1.14
N GLN A 44 4.71 -0.25 2.42
CA GLN A 44 5.01 -1.25 3.45
C GLN A 44 3.78 -2.10 3.83
N ASP A 45 2.59 -1.54 3.73
CA ASP A 45 1.34 -2.22 4.09
C ASP A 45 0.82 -2.97 2.87
N GLN A 46 0.93 -2.35 1.70
CA GLN A 46 0.65 -2.98 0.41
C GLN A 46 1.57 -4.16 0.11
N ILE A 47 2.89 -4.08 0.36
CA ILE A 47 3.77 -5.24 0.13
C ILE A 47 3.37 -6.43 1.01
N ARG A 48 2.95 -6.18 2.27
CA ARG A 48 2.51 -7.22 3.20
C ARG A 48 1.18 -7.83 2.75
N ALA A 49 0.21 -6.99 2.42
CA ALA A 49 -1.09 -7.44 1.92
C ALA A 49 -0.93 -8.21 0.60
N ALA A 50 -0.15 -7.69 -0.35
CA ALA A 50 0.12 -8.32 -1.64
C ALA A 50 0.82 -9.67 -1.46
N LEU A 51 1.81 -9.78 -0.57
CA LEU A 51 2.46 -11.06 -0.25
C LEU A 51 1.46 -12.10 0.26
N VAL A 52 0.60 -11.73 1.21
CA VAL A 52 -0.39 -12.67 1.77
C VAL A 52 -1.43 -13.06 0.72
N ILE A 53 -2.04 -12.08 0.05
CA ILE A 53 -3.09 -12.28 -0.93
C ILE A 53 -2.57 -13.11 -2.12
N ASN A 54 -1.43 -12.73 -2.69
CA ASN A 54 -0.88 -13.42 -3.86
C ASN A 54 -0.44 -14.84 -3.50
N VAL A 55 0.27 -15.06 -2.39
CA VAL A 55 0.67 -16.43 -2.00
C VAL A 55 -0.56 -17.33 -1.79
N LEU A 56 -1.61 -16.83 -1.12
CA LEU A 56 -2.86 -17.58 -0.92
C LEU A 56 -3.59 -17.85 -2.24
N LEU A 57 -3.71 -16.85 -3.12
CA LEU A 57 -4.35 -16.98 -4.43
C LEU A 57 -3.66 -18.06 -5.27
N PHE A 58 -2.34 -17.98 -5.41
CA PHE A 58 -1.58 -18.94 -6.21
C PHE A 58 -1.60 -20.34 -5.58
N ALA A 59 -1.50 -20.45 -4.25
CA ALA A 59 -1.62 -21.73 -3.55
C ALA A 59 -3.01 -22.37 -3.74
N ALA A 60 -4.09 -21.57 -3.70
CA ALA A 60 -5.44 -22.05 -3.95
C ALA A 60 -5.60 -22.57 -5.39
N LEU A 61 -5.12 -21.82 -6.39
CA LEU A 61 -5.12 -22.25 -7.79
C LEU A 61 -4.31 -23.54 -8.00
N ALA A 62 -3.15 -23.66 -7.35
CA ALA A 62 -2.36 -24.90 -7.37
C ALA A 62 -3.13 -26.06 -6.73
N GLY A 63 -3.84 -25.82 -5.63
CA GLY A 63 -4.72 -26.79 -4.99
C GLY A 63 -5.78 -27.33 -5.94
N VAL A 64 -6.48 -26.45 -6.68
CA VAL A 64 -7.46 -26.86 -7.71
C VAL A 64 -6.80 -27.72 -8.79
N ILE A 65 -5.65 -27.30 -9.32
CA ILE A 65 -4.91 -28.06 -10.34
C ILE A 65 -4.51 -29.44 -9.82
N ILE A 66 -4.03 -29.52 -8.58
CA ILE A 66 -3.61 -30.77 -7.94
C ILE A 66 -4.80 -31.70 -7.70
N ILE A 67 -5.96 -31.16 -7.30
CA ILE A 67 -7.20 -31.94 -7.10
C ILE A 67 -7.70 -32.50 -8.43
N VAL A 68 -7.77 -31.66 -9.47
CA VAL A 68 -8.18 -32.09 -10.82
C VAL A 68 -7.25 -33.17 -11.39
N ASN A 69 -5.96 -33.11 -11.05
CA ASN A 69 -4.95 -34.08 -11.47
C ASN A 69 -4.56 -35.07 -10.36
N TRP A 70 -5.46 -35.36 -9.41
CA TRP A 70 -5.13 -36.16 -8.22
C TRP A 70 -4.69 -37.61 -8.53
N ARG A 71 -5.03 -38.15 -9.70
CA ARG A 71 -4.64 -39.52 -10.12
C ARG A 71 -3.60 -39.56 -11.23
N SER A 72 -3.21 -38.42 -11.79
CA SER A 72 -2.31 -38.32 -12.93
C SER A 72 -1.00 -37.61 -12.58
N VAL A 73 0.05 -37.90 -13.34
CA VAL A 73 1.30 -37.15 -13.28
C VAL A 73 1.19 -35.96 -14.23
N VAL A 74 1.82 -34.84 -13.88
CA VAL A 74 1.73 -33.62 -14.69
C VAL A 74 2.71 -33.72 -15.87
N THR A 75 2.17 -33.68 -17.08
CA THR A 75 2.96 -33.70 -18.31
C THR A 75 3.70 -32.38 -18.52
N ARG A 76 4.76 -32.39 -19.34
CA ARG A 76 5.50 -31.16 -19.71
C ARG A 76 4.59 -30.10 -20.33
N GLY A 77 3.68 -30.50 -21.22
CA GLY A 77 2.72 -29.58 -21.83
C GLY A 77 1.70 -29.01 -20.85
N GLN A 78 1.31 -29.77 -19.81
CA GLN A 78 0.50 -29.22 -18.72
C GLN A 78 1.30 -28.22 -17.87
N MET A 79 2.55 -28.52 -17.52
CA MET A 79 3.39 -27.58 -16.76
C MET A 79 3.62 -26.27 -17.51
N VAL A 80 3.89 -26.31 -18.82
CA VAL A 80 4.04 -25.10 -19.64
C VAL A 80 2.77 -24.24 -19.59
N ARG A 81 1.59 -24.84 -19.69
CA ARG A 81 0.30 -24.13 -19.55
C ARG A 81 0.07 -23.58 -18.15
N ILE A 82 0.44 -24.32 -17.10
CA ILE A 82 0.35 -23.87 -15.71
C ILE A 82 1.26 -22.66 -15.49
N THR A 83 2.53 -22.74 -15.94
CA THR A 83 3.48 -21.62 -15.83
C THR A 83 3.02 -20.41 -16.63
N LEU A 84 2.46 -20.61 -17.83
CA LEU A 84 1.87 -19.52 -18.62
C LEU A 84 0.75 -18.82 -17.83
N ALA A 85 -0.19 -19.60 -17.28
CA ALA A 85 -1.32 -19.05 -16.52
C ALA A 85 -0.87 -18.30 -15.26
N PHE A 86 0.05 -18.88 -14.49
CA PHE A 86 0.59 -18.24 -13.28
C PHE A 86 1.41 -17.00 -13.59
N ALA A 87 2.30 -17.05 -14.58
CA ALA A 87 3.06 -15.89 -15.01
C ALA A 87 2.14 -14.77 -15.51
N PHE A 88 1.13 -15.11 -16.31
CA PHE A 88 0.16 -14.14 -16.80
C PHE A 88 -0.57 -13.46 -15.65
N LEU A 89 -1.08 -14.22 -14.69
CA LEU A 89 -1.77 -13.66 -13.52
C LEU A 89 -0.84 -12.77 -12.69
N ALA A 90 0.41 -13.19 -12.46
CA ALA A 90 1.39 -12.42 -11.69
C ALA A 90 1.77 -11.10 -12.38
N PHE A 91 1.90 -11.11 -13.71
CA PHE A 91 2.15 -9.88 -14.46
C PHE A 91 0.89 -9.01 -14.58
N GLN A 92 -0.31 -9.57 -14.53
CA GLN A 92 -1.55 -8.78 -14.51
C GLN A 92 -1.74 -8.01 -13.21
N THR A 93 -1.25 -8.53 -12.09
CA THR A 93 -1.29 -7.83 -10.79
C THR A 93 -0.16 -6.79 -10.69
N CYS A 94 1.05 -7.15 -11.11
CA CYS A 94 2.23 -6.28 -10.96
C CYS A 94 2.34 -5.18 -12.02
N LEU A 95 2.11 -5.48 -13.29
CA LEU A 95 2.43 -4.54 -14.38
C LEU A 95 1.51 -3.31 -14.48
N PRO A 96 0.22 -3.37 -14.12
CA PRO A 96 -0.62 -2.19 -14.00
C PRO A 96 -0.13 -1.17 -12.97
N THR A 97 0.60 -1.64 -11.95
CA THR A 97 1.22 -0.74 -10.99
C THR A 97 2.47 -0.04 -11.54
N LEU A 98 3.06 -0.52 -12.66
CA LEU A 98 4.26 0.06 -13.26
C LEU A 98 3.96 1.13 -14.32
N LEU A 99 2.95 0.92 -15.17
CA LEU A 99 2.63 1.87 -16.25
C LEU A 99 1.44 2.79 -15.87
N PRO A 100 1.26 3.95 -16.54
CA PRO A 100 0.12 4.83 -16.31
C PRO A 100 -1.21 4.16 -16.66
N LYS A 101 -2.26 4.40 -15.86
CA LYS A 101 -3.60 3.76 -15.96
C LYS A 101 -4.30 3.94 -17.33
N PHE A 102 -3.84 4.86 -18.17
CA PHE A 102 -4.49 5.21 -19.44
C PHE A 102 -4.22 4.24 -20.61
N ILE A 103 -3.45 3.16 -20.41
CA ILE A 103 -3.10 2.21 -21.49
C ILE A 103 -3.49 0.76 -21.14
N PHE A 104 -4.78 0.53 -20.85
CA PHE A 104 -5.33 -0.80 -20.50
C PHE A 104 -4.88 -1.92 -21.45
N HIS A 105 -4.95 -1.68 -22.77
CA HIS A 105 -4.57 -2.65 -23.80
C HIS A 105 -3.08 -2.99 -23.80
N ALA A 106 -2.20 -2.06 -23.40
CA ALA A 106 -0.77 -2.33 -23.33
C ALA A 106 -0.44 -3.29 -22.18
N HIS A 107 -1.13 -3.23 -21.04
CA HIS A 107 -0.91 -4.15 -19.92
C HIS A 107 -1.24 -5.60 -20.30
N LEU A 108 -2.37 -5.82 -20.98
CA LEU A 108 -2.76 -7.16 -21.43
C LEU A 108 -1.70 -7.80 -22.32
N LEU A 109 -1.25 -7.07 -23.34
CA LEU A 109 -0.26 -7.55 -24.30
C LEU A 109 1.11 -7.77 -23.66
N THR A 110 1.56 -6.85 -22.80
CA THR A 110 2.86 -6.96 -22.14
C THR A 110 2.89 -8.10 -21.12
N SER A 111 1.83 -8.31 -20.33
CA SER A 111 1.73 -9.47 -19.43
C SER A 111 1.67 -10.79 -20.21
N LEU A 112 1.00 -10.82 -21.37
CA LEU A 112 0.95 -12.00 -22.23
C LEU A 112 2.33 -12.34 -22.83
N VAL A 113 3.07 -11.35 -23.30
CA VAL A 113 4.44 -11.52 -23.82
C VAL A 113 5.37 -12.03 -22.72
N ALA A 114 5.34 -11.40 -21.54
CA ALA A 114 6.17 -11.81 -20.40
C ALA A 114 5.83 -13.24 -19.93
N ALA A 115 4.54 -13.59 -19.88
CA ALA A 115 4.10 -14.94 -19.55
C ALA A 115 4.53 -15.98 -20.61
N SER A 116 4.46 -15.61 -21.88
CA SER A 116 4.88 -16.46 -23.00
C SER A 116 6.39 -16.72 -22.97
N ILE A 117 7.19 -15.72 -22.61
CA ILE A 117 8.64 -15.89 -22.40
C ILE A 117 8.89 -16.87 -21.25
N ALA A 118 8.22 -16.71 -20.10
CA ALA A 118 8.40 -17.62 -18.96
C ALA A 118 8.00 -19.07 -19.31
N ALA A 119 6.88 -19.25 -20.02
CA ALA A 119 6.43 -20.56 -20.50
C ALA A 119 7.41 -21.15 -21.54
N GLY A 120 7.96 -20.33 -22.43
CA GLY A 120 8.99 -20.70 -23.39
C GLY A 120 10.30 -21.13 -22.72
N LEU A 121 10.73 -20.42 -21.67
CA LEU A 121 11.90 -20.81 -20.88
C LEU A 121 11.68 -22.16 -20.18
N LEU A 122 10.51 -22.40 -19.58
CA LEU A 122 10.18 -23.73 -19.05
C LEU A 122 10.16 -24.78 -20.16
N TYR A 123 9.62 -24.46 -21.33
CA TYR A 123 9.62 -25.37 -22.47
C TYR A 123 11.04 -25.70 -22.92
N LEU A 124 11.96 -24.74 -23.00
CA LEU A 124 13.34 -24.95 -23.47
C LEU A 124 14.22 -25.65 -22.42
N TYR A 125 14.15 -25.20 -21.15
CA TYR A 125 15.07 -25.64 -20.09
C TYR A 125 14.48 -26.74 -19.19
N GLY A 126 13.19 -27.04 -19.30
CA GLY A 126 12.52 -28.15 -18.61
C GLY A 126 12.73 -28.12 -17.10
N ARG A 127 13.19 -29.23 -16.51
CA ARG A 127 13.45 -29.33 -15.06
C ARG A 127 14.56 -28.42 -14.54
N ARG A 128 15.47 -27.91 -15.38
CA ARG A 128 16.47 -26.93 -14.93
C ARG A 128 15.81 -25.63 -14.49
N PHE A 129 14.72 -25.25 -15.16
CA PHE A 129 13.91 -24.08 -14.79
C PHE A 129 13.18 -24.26 -13.45
N ILE A 130 12.64 -25.46 -13.18
CA ILE A 130 12.05 -25.76 -11.86
C ILE A 130 13.12 -25.79 -10.75
N ARG A 131 14.33 -26.28 -11.05
CA ARG A 131 15.45 -26.20 -10.11
C ARG A 131 15.83 -24.76 -9.76
N PHE A 132 15.73 -23.84 -10.73
CA PHE A 132 15.89 -22.42 -10.46
C PHE A 132 14.83 -21.89 -9.48
N PHE A 133 13.55 -22.28 -9.63
CA PHE A 133 12.52 -21.93 -8.64
C PHE A 133 12.86 -22.48 -7.25
N LEU A 134 13.21 -23.75 -7.14
CA LEU A 134 13.61 -24.37 -5.87
C LEU A 134 14.81 -23.68 -5.22
N TRP A 135 15.81 -23.30 -6.01
CA TRP A 135 17.03 -22.66 -5.52
C TRP A 135 16.82 -21.22 -5.07
N SER A 136 15.94 -20.47 -5.75
CA SER A 136 15.62 -19.07 -5.41
C SER A 136 14.50 -18.92 -4.38
N LEU A 137 13.68 -19.96 -4.17
CA LEU A 137 12.56 -19.94 -3.23
C LEU A 137 12.95 -19.58 -1.77
N PRO A 138 14.06 -20.10 -1.20
CA PRO A 138 14.48 -19.71 0.15
C PRO A 138 14.75 -18.21 0.27
N LEU A 139 15.40 -17.61 -0.74
CA LEU A 139 15.68 -16.17 -0.76
C LEU A 139 14.38 -15.37 -0.81
N LEU A 140 13.44 -15.69 -1.72
CA LEU A 140 12.15 -15.01 -1.80
C LEU A 140 11.35 -15.16 -0.51
N THR A 141 11.42 -16.33 0.13
CA THR A 141 10.75 -16.60 1.41
C THR A 141 11.36 -15.75 2.53
N ILE A 142 12.69 -15.68 2.64
CA ILE A 142 13.37 -14.82 3.61
C ILE A 142 12.99 -13.36 3.41
N LEU A 143 12.98 -12.88 2.16
CA LEU A 143 12.57 -11.52 1.83
C LEU A 143 11.10 -11.25 2.20
N ALA A 144 10.20 -12.19 1.91
CA ALA A 144 8.79 -12.08 2.25
C ALA A 144 8.58 -12.07 3.77
N LEU A 145 9.21 -12.98 4.51
CA LEU A 145 9.16 -13.00 5.97
C LEU A 145 9.75 -11.73 6.58
N TRP A 146 10.83 -11.19 6.00
CA TRP A 146 11.39 -9.92 6.41
C TRP A 146 10.41 -8.75 6.20
N CYS A 147 9.73 -8.71 5.05
CA CYS A 147 8.69 -7.70 4.78
C CYS A 147 7.49 -7.85 5.73
N ILE A 148 7.07 -9.08 6.04
CA ILE A 148 5.89 -9.35 6.90
C ILE A 148 6.18 -9.06 8.37
N PHE A 149 7.34 -9.48 8.89
CA PHE A 149 7.63 -9.46 10.32
C PHE A 149 8.61 -8.36 10.75
N ILE A 150 9.65 -8.08 9.97
CA ILE A 150 10.73 -7.18 10.39
C ILE A 150 10.39 -5.73 10.08
N MET A 151 9.80 -5.42 8.92
CA MET A 151 9.42 -4.03 8.60
C MET A 151 8.46 -3.42 9.63
N PRO A 152 7.35 -4.08 10.06
CA PRO A 152 6.44 -3.49 11.04
C PRO A 152 7.10 -3.33 12.42
N PHE A 153 7.99 -4.27 12.78
CA PHE A 153 8.77 -4.18 14.00
C PHE A 153 9.70 -2.96 13.99
N GLN A 154 10.36 -2.68 12.85
CA GLN A 154 11.19 -1.50 12.70
C GLN A 154 10.38 -0.19 12.82
N ARG A 155 9.19 -0.13 12.21
CA ARG A 155 8.26 1.01 12.34
C ARG A 155 7.85 1.22 13.79
N ASN A 156 7.35 0.19 14.47
CA ASN A 156 6.96 0.27 15.88
C ASN A 156 8.14 0.68 16.77
N ARG A 157 9.35 0.18 16.50
CA ARG A 157 10.53 0.55 17.28
C ARG A 157 10.91 2.02 17.08
N SER A 158 10.73 2.57 15.87
CA SER A 158 10.96 3.99 15.61
C SER A 158 9.95 4.89 16.33
N GLU A 159 8.67 4.49 16.34
CA GLU A 159 7.61 5.23 17.05
C GLU A 159 7.83 5.19 18.57
N THR A 160 8.12 4.02 19.14
CA THR A 160 8.46 3.88 20.57
C THR A 160 9.67 4.73 20.95
N ARG A 161 10.69 4.77 20.09
CA ARG A 161 11.88 5.61 20.33
C ARG A 161 11.52 7.10 20.30
N ALA A 162 10.72 7.55 19.34
CA ALA A 162 10.26 8.93 19.26
C ALA A 162 9.42 9.31 20.49
N LEU A 163 8.52 8.44 20.93
CA LEU A 163 7.72 8.63 22.15
C LEU A 163 8.58 8.75 23.41
N SER A 164 9.65 7.95 23.53
CA SER A 164 10.56 8.02 24.69
C SER A 164 11.42 9.29 24.72
N GLN A 165 11.54 10.00 23.60
CA GLN A 165 12.31 11.22 23.47
C GLN A 165 11.46 12.48 23.67
N LEU A 166 10.14 12.33 23.83
CA LEU A 166 9.26 13.47 24.10
C LEU A 166 9.57 14.08 25.47
N PRO A 167 9.52 15.41 25.59
CA PRO A 167 9.53 16.06 26.89
C PRO A 167 8.26 15.69 27.68
N VAL A 168 8.30 15.90 29.00
CA VAL A 168 7.13 15.70 29.84
C VAL A 168 6.11 16.81 29.56
N SER A 169 4.88 16.44 29.27
CA SER A 169 3.78 17.40 29.09
C SER A 169 3.51 18.17 30.37
N GLN A 170 3.10 19.43 30.24
CA GLN A 170 2.76 20.28 31.39
C GLN A 170 1.65 19.65 32.26
N PRO A 171 1.72 19.80 33.60
CA PRO A 171 0.61 19.39 34.48
C PRO A 171 -0.69 20.06 34.06
N GLY A 172 -1.76 19.28 33.89
CA GLY A 172 -3.07 19.79 33.44
C GLY A 172 -3.21 20.00 31.93
N ALA A 173 -2.25 19.53 31.12
CA ALA A 173 -2.41 19.49 29.66
C ALA A 173 -3.64 18.65 29.26
N HIS A 174 -4.44 19.16 28.33
CA HIS A 174 -5.65 18.51 27.83
C HIS A 174 -5.36 17.74 26.55
N ASN A 175 -6.05 16.62 26.32
CA ASN A 175 -5.98 15.95 25.03
C ASN A 175 -6.60 16.84 23.94
N VAL A 176 -5.94 16.93 22.79
CA VAL A 176 -6.40 17.70 21.63
C VAL A 176 -6.82 16.73 20.53
N LEU A 177 -8.05 16.85 20.06
CA LEU A 177 -8.57 16.10 18.92
C LEU A 177 -9.05 17.08 17.84
N LEU A 178 -8.40 17.04 16.67
CA LEU A 178 -8.77 17.82 15.49
C LEU A 178 -9.45 16.91 14.48
N ILE A 179 -10.72 17.20 14.16
CA ILE A 179 -11.50 16.46 13.15
C ILE A 179 -11.73 17.37 11.96
N VAL A 180 -11.32 16.92 10.77
CA VAL A 180 -11.55 17.62 9.51
C VAL A 180 -12.37 16.73 8.59
N VAL A 181 -13.43 17.28 8.01
CA VAL A 181 -14.26 16.60 7.01
C VAL A 181 -14.04 17.30 5.67
N ASP A 182 -13.48 16.57 4.70
CA ASP A 182 -13.15 17.17 3.41
C ASP A 182 -14.43 17.46 2.61
N THR A 183 -14.44 18.60 1.91
CA THR A 183 -15.56 19.05 1.07
C THR A 183 -16.90 19.26 1.79
N LEU A 184 -16.89 19.39 3.12
CA LEU A 184 -18.12 19.54 3.92
C LEU A 184 -18.78 20.91 3.72
N ARG A 185 -20.08 20.89 3.37
CA ARG A 185 -20.92 22.08 3.26
C ARG A 185 -21.65 22.39 4.55
N ALA A 186 -21.41 23.57 5.12
CA ALA A 186 -22.06 24.00 6.37
C ALA A 186 -23.60 24.10 6.23
N ASP A 187 -24.09 24.58 5.10
CA ASP A 187 -25.52 24.75 4.81
C ASP A 187 -26.30 23.42 4.66
N HIS A 188 -25.59 22.29 4.64
CA HIS A 188 -26.16 20.94 4.61
C HIS A 188 -26.09 20.22 5.97
N LEU A 189 -25.71 20.91 7.04
CA LEU A 189 -25.64 20.36 8.39
C LEU A 189 -26.82 20.84 9.23
N SER A 190 -27.52 19.92 9.89
CA SER A 190 -28.66 20.26 10.75
C SER A 190 -28.30 21.15 11.94
N VAL A 191 -27.06 21.04 12.44
CA VAL A 191 -26.52 21.96 13.47
C VAL A 191 -26.43 23.42 13.01
N TYR A 192 -26.45 23.66 11.69
CA TYR A 192 -26.49 24.98 11.06
C TYR A 192 -27.88 25.34 10.49
N GLY A 193 -28.92 24.55 10.77
CA GLY A 193 -30.31 24.81 10.37
C GLY A 193 -30.78 24.08 9.10
N TYR A 194 -30.03 23.08 8.60
CA TYR A 194 -30.49 22.25 7.50
C TYR A 194 -31.73 21.42 7.90
N ALA A 195 -32.72 21.33 7.01
CA ALA A 195 -34.03 20.74 7.33
C ALA A 195 -34.01 19.23 7.63
N ARG A 196 -32.98 18.50 7.19
CA ARG A 196 -32.82 17.06 7.44
C ARG A 196 -31.83 16.84 8.58
N PRO A 197 -32.00 15.82 9.45
CA PRO A 197 -31.11 15.54 10.58
C PRO A 197 -29.78 14.90 10.11
N THR A 198 -28.92 15.69 9.47
CA THR A 198 -27.67 15.22 8.86
C THR A 198 -26.48 15.20 9.82
N SER A 199 -26.56 15.90 10.95
CA SER A 199 -25.43 16.05 11.87
C SER A 199 -25.77 15.90 13.37
N PRO A 200 -26.50 14.87 13.80
CA PRO A 200 -26.95 14.73 15.20
C PRO A 200 -25.81 14.66 16.22
N ASN A 201 -24.68 14.05 15.84
CA ASN A 201 -23.49 14.03 16.71
C ASN A 201 -22.84 15.41 16.86
N LEU A 202 -22.84 16.23 15.79
CA LEU A 202 -22.31 17.59 15.85
C LEU A 202 -23.25 18.51 16.62
N GLU A 203 -24.57 18.30 16.57
CA GLU A 203 -25.53 19.01 17.42
C GLU A 203 -25.27 18.75 18.90
N ARG A 204 -25.07 17.48 19.28
CA ARG A 204 -24.73 17.11 20.66
C ARG A 204 -23.40 17.73 21.11
N LEU A 205 -22.41 17.79 20.22
CA LEU A 205 -21.13 18.42 20.51
C LEU A 205 -21.29 19.94 20.68
N ALA A 206 -22.02 20.60 19.78
CA ALA A 206 -22.30 22.03 19.84
C ALA A 206 -23.10 22.42 21.09
N GLY A 207 -24.05 21.58 21.53
CA GLY A 207 -24.83 21.81 22.75
C GLY A 207 -24.00 21.79 24.04
N ASN A 208 -22.82 21.16 24.02
CA ASN A 208 -21.88 21.14 25.14
C ASN A 208 -20.61 21.98 24.88
N GLY A 209 -20.61 22.79 23.82
CA GLY A 209 -19.41 23.48 23.33
C GLY A 209 -19.73 24.80 22.67
N LEU A 210 -18.86 25.21 21.74
CA LEU A 210 -19.01 26.45 20.99
C LEU A 210 -19.21 26.15 19.50
N LEU A 211 -20.26 26.74 18.91
CA LEU A 211 -20.54 26.67 17.48
C LEU A 211 -20.24 28.02 16.82
N PHE A 212 -19.26 28.05 15.92
CA PHE A 212 -18.97 29.22 15.12
C PHE A 212 -19.93 29.28 13.92
N LYS A 213 -20.77 30.32 13.88
CA LYS A 213 -21.66 30.59 12.73
C LYS A 213 -20.89 31.09 11.50
N ASN A 214 -19.74 31.74 11.72
CA ASN A 214 -18.86 32.26 10.69
C ASN A 214 -17.44 31.74 10.92
N ALA A 215 -17.14 30.58 10.35
CA ALA A 215 -15.79 30.01 10.29
C ALA A 215 -15.37 29.91 8.81
N VAL A 216 -14.41 30.73 8.40
CA VAL A 216 -14.01 30.88 6.98
C VAL A 216 -12.70 30.13 6.74
N SER A 217 -12.67 29.29 5.70
CA SER A 217 -11.45 28.61 5.27
C SER A 217 -10.46 29.59 4.64
N ALA A 218 -9.17 29.38 4.89
CA ALA A 218 -8.10 30.16 4.27
C ALA A 218 -7.95 29.89 2.76
N SER A 219 -8.54 28.80 2.25
CA SER A 219 -8.56 28.47 0.83
C SER A 219 -9.78 27.65 0.42
N SER A 220 -10.11 27.69 -0.88
CA SER A 220 -11.29 27.02 -1.45
C SER A 220 -11.09 25.52 -1.73
N TRP A 221 -9.89 24.97 -1.52
CA TRP A 221 -9.58 23.58 -1.86
C TRP A 221 -8.60 22.94 -0.87
N THR A 222 -8.59 21.61 -0.89
CA THR A 222 -8.08 20.74 0.17
C THR A 222 -6.63 21.05 0.56
N LEU A 223 -5.70 21.10 -0.40
CA LEU A 223 -4.27 21.17 -0.11
C LEU A 223 -3.86 22.41 0.70
N PRO A 224 -4.07 23.65 0.21
CA PRO A 224 -3.73 24.83 0.98
C PRO A 224 -4.60 25.02 2.21
N SER A 225 -5.85 24.56 2.21
CA SER A 225 -6.69 24.62 3.42
C SER A 225 -6.06 23.83 4.58
N HIS A 226 -5.59 22.60 4.32
CA HIS A 226 -4.88 21.80 5.32
C HIS A 226 -3.52 22.42 5.70
N GLY A 227 -2.81 23.00 4.71
CA GLY A 227 -1.60 23.79 4.95
C GLY A 227 -1.83 24.89 5.97
N SER A 228 -2.90 25.66 5.80
CA SER A 228 -3.24 26.76 6.69
C SER A 228 -3.67 26.26 8.08
N ILE A 229 -4.47 25.19 8.17
CA ILE A 229 -4.86 24.58 9.45
C ILE A 229 -3.64 24.16 10.27
N LEU A 230 -2.65 23.53 9.64
CA LEU A 230 -1.48 23.00 10.34
C LEU A 230 -0.37 24.00 10.56
N THR A 231 -0.41 25.18 9.96
CA THR A 231 0.69 26.16 10.08
C THR A 231 0.24 27.47 10.71
N GLY A 232 -1.06 27.76 10.70
CA GLY A 232 -1.60 29.08 11.03
C GLY A 232 -1.26 30.17 10.01
N LEU A 233 -0.70 29.79 8.85
CA LEU A 233 -0.28 30.72 7.80
C LEU A 233 -1.25 30.72 6.63
N TYR A 234 -1.33 31.84 5.91
CA TYR A 234 -2.06 31.90 4.64
C TYR A 234 -1.35 31.11 3.52
N PRO A 235 -2.09 30.71 2.46
CA PRO A 235 -1.54 29.90 1.37
C PRO A 235 -0.27 30.43 0.71
N HIS A 236 -0.16 31.74 0.54
CA HIS A 236 1.01 32.37 -0.08
C HIS A 236 2.28 32.30 0.79
N HIS A 237 2.15 32.07 2.10
CA HIS A 237 3.30 31.90 3.00
C HIS A 237 3.74 30.44 3.10
N HIS A 238 2.80 29.51 3.19
CA HIS A 238 3.16 28.10 3.38
C HIS A 238 3.43 27.33 2.08
N GLY A 239 3.08 27.88 0.93
CA GLY A 239 3.48 27.38 -0.39
C GLY A 239 2.78 26.12 -0.91
N ALA A 240 2.04 25.38 -0.07
CA ALA A 240 1.25 24.22 -0.51
C ALA A 240 0.23 24.58 -1.61
N GLN A 241 0.57 24.25 -2.86
CA GLN A 241 -0.17 24.53 -4.10
C GLN A 241 -0.18 23.27 -4.99
N ALA A 242 -0.81 23.30 -6.17
CA ALA A 242 -1.05 22.07 -6.97
C ALA A 242 0.21 21.23 -7.22
N GLU A 243 1.28 21.91 -7.61
CA GLU A 243 2.56 21.31 -7.95
C GLU A 243 3.51 21.24 -6.74
N ASP A 244 3.21 21.99 -5.68
CA ASP A 244 4.10 22.20 -4.54
C ASP A 244 3.65 21.46 -3.28
N ASN A 245 4.63 21.02 -2.51
CA ASN A 245 4.39 20.46 -1.18
C ASN A 245 4.29 21.59 -0.13
N LEU A 246 3.90 21.23 1.09
CA LEU A 246 3.99 22.15 2.22
C LEU A 246 5.44 22.58 2.44
N GLY A 247 5.69 23.89 2.41
CA GLY A 247 7.01 24.47 2.63
C GLY A 247 7.59 24.13 4.01
N THR A 248 8.91 24.15 4.15
CA THR A 248 9.61 23.67 5.35
C THR A 248 10.10 24.76 6.30
N GLY A 249 10.02 26.03 5.90
CA GLY A 249 10.56 27.18 6.63
C GLY A 249 9.78 27.64 7.86
N PHE A 250 8.81 26.84 8.33
CA PHE A 250 7.92 27.17 9.44
C PHE A 250 7.51 25.92 10.20
N ARG A 251 7.15 26.13 11.46
CA ARG A 251 6.69 25.09 12.38
C ARG A 251 5.22 24.76 12.12
N THR A 252 4.89 23.48 12.18
CA THR A 252 3.53 22.94 12.08
C THR A 252 2.90 22.73 13.46
N LEU A 253 1.58 22.55 13.51
CA LEU A 253 0.81 22.20 14.70
C LEU A 253 1.33 20.90 15.33
N GLY A 254 1.66 19.90 14.51
CA GLY A 254 2.28 18.66 14.98
C GLY A 254 3.60 18.93 15.69
N GLU A 255 4.48 19.73 15.08
CA GLU A 255 5.78 20.07 15.68
C GLU A 255 5.62 20.94 16.93
N ALA A 256 4.61 21.81 16.97
CA ALA A 256 4.23 22.60 18.13
C ALA A 256 3.89 21.70 19.31
N LEU A 257 2.90 20.82 19.13
CA LEU A 257 2.43 19.89 20.15
C LEU A 257 3.52 18.90 20.59
N ALA A 258 4.30 18.34 19.64
CA ALA A 258 5.35 17.38 19.97
C ALA A 258 6.42 17.98 20.90
N ALA A 259 6.85 19.23 20.69
CA ALA A 259 7.84 19.83 21.61
C ALA A 259 7.25 20.22 22.97
N ASP A 260 5.92 20.27 23.10
CA ASP A 260 5.23 20.45 24.37
C ASP A 260 4.90 19.11 25.07
N GLY A 261 5.45 18.00 24.55
CA GLY A 261 5.34 16.67 25.16
C GLY A 261 4.10 15.88 24.75
N TYR A 262 3.36 16.35 23.75
CA TYR A 262 2.19 15.62 23.25
C TYR A 262 2.61 14.42 22.40
N ARG A 263 1.88 13.32 22.58
CA ARG A 263 1.92 12.17 21.68
C ARG A 263 1.06 12.49 20.47
N THR A 264 1.69 12.84 19.36
CA THR A 264 1.02 13.30 18.15
C THR A 264 0.74 12.14 17.20
N ALA A 265 -0.52 12.04 16.76
CA ALA A 265 -0.95 11.10 15.73
C ALA A 265 -1.87 11.77 14.72
N ALA A 266 -1.79 11.38 13.45
CA ALA A 266 -2.73 11.80 12.41
C ALA A 266 -3.24 10.58 11.62
N PHE A 267 -4.49 10.65 11.17
CA PHE A 267 -5.14 9.61 10.37
C PHE A 267 -5.86 10.30 9.21
N SER A 268 -5.58 9.90 7.98
CA SER A 268 -6.03 10.59 6.77
C SER A 268 -6.41 9.61 5.68
N ALA A 269 -7.67 9.65 5.23
CA ALA A 269 -8.09 8.95 4.02
C ALA A 269 -7.98 9.84 2.77
N ASN A 270 -7.14 10.88 2.82
CA ASN A 270 -7.06 11.90 1.79
C ASN A 270 -5.67 11.92 1.17
N GLU A 271 -5.58 11.60 -0.12
CA GLU A 271 -4.30 11.56 -0.87
C GLU A 271 -3.54 12.91 -0.82
N THR A 272 -4.27 14.01 -0.67
CA THR A 272 -3.72 15.37 -0.61
C THR A 272 -3.14 15.67 0.77
N PHE A 273 -3.81 15.24 1.84
CA PHE A 273 -3.32 15.35 3.22
C PHE A 273 -2.46 14.13 3.57
N SER A 274 -1.23 14.13 3.08
CA SER A 274 -0.32 12.99 3.16
C SER A 274 1.11 13.36 3.55
N ARG A 275 1.89 12.40 4.09
CA ARG A 275 3.28 12.65 4.48
C ARG A 275 4.13 13.08 3.29
N ARG A 276 3.86 12.55 2.08
CA ARG A 276 4.59 12.90 0.84
C ARG A 276 4.47 14.37 0.49
N ARG A 277 3.32 14.98 0.83
CA ARG A 277 3.05 16.41 0.63
C ARG A 277 3.58 17.29 1.77
N GLY A 278 4.29 16.71 2.75
CA GLY A 278 4.94 17.46 3.85
C GLY A 278 4.09 17.60 5.12
N PHE A 279 2.93 16.95 5.18
CA PHE A 279 2.00 17.06 6.31
C PHE A 279 2.31 16.16 7.50
N GLY A 280 3.22 15.20 7.35
CA GLY A 280 3.64 14.31 8.44
C GLY A 280 4.54 14.97 9.49
N ARG A 281 4.91 16.24 9.31
CA ARG A 281 5.86 16.92 10.20
C ARG A 281 5.29 17.06 11.61
N GLY A 282 6.07 16.58 12.58
CA GLY A 282 5.72 16.62 13.99
C GLY A 282 4.67 15.61 14.44
N PHE A 283 4.20 14.72 13.56
CA PHE A 283 3.36 13.58 13.94
C PHE A 283 4.24 12.35 14.13
N ILE A 284 4.23 11.77 15.34
CA ILE A 284 4.97 10.53 15.62
C ILE A 284 4.33 9.37 14.87
N HIS A 285 3.01 9.29 14.93
CA HIS A 285 2.23 8.33 14.15
C HIS A 285 1.45 9.06 13.06
N PHE A 286 1.43 8.53 11.84
CA PHE A 286 0.68 9.14 10.75
C PHE A 286 0.19 8.06 9.78
N GLU A 287 -1.10 7.87 9.68
CA GLU A 287 -1.70 6.82 8.84
C GLU A 287 -2.44 7.50 7.69
N ASP A 288 -1.91 7.41 6.48
CA ASP A 288 -2.49 7.98 5.25
C ASP A 288 -2.87 6.92 4.21
N ASP A 289 -3.24 5.74 4.72
CA ASP A 289 -3.17 4.47 4.01
C ASP A 289 -4.55 3.90 3.59
N PHE A 290 -5.54 4.75 3.31
CA PHE A 290 -6.93 4.36 2.98
C PHE A 290 -7.29 4.45 1.49
#